data_AF-A0A7X0EUU3-F1
#
_entry.id   AF-A0A7X0EUU3-F1
#
_cell.length_a   1.000
_cell.length_b   1.000
_cell.length_c   1.000
_cell.angle_alpha   90.00
_cell.angle_beta   90.00
_cell.angle_gamma   90.00
#
_symmetry.space_group_name_H-M   'P 1'
#
loop_
_entity.id
_entity.type
_entity.pdbx_description
1 polymer ?
#
loop_
_entity_poly.entity_id
_entity_poly.type
_entity_poly.pdbx_seq_one_letter_code
_entity_poly.pdbx_strand_id
1 'polypeptide(L)'
;MTQFSSSAFVATSTPARYIRRLCQHFAHKIPVNFNDQQGHLDFNCGQARLKADEQGLTLTVSSRDAGDLSKLQEIVASHFERFAWQESLQLEWRAPAV
;
A
#
# COMPACT_ATOMS: atom_id res chain seq x y z
N MET A 1 3.34 -23.52 0.63
CA MET A 1 4.08 -22.24 0.69
C MET A 1 3.17 -21.26 1.40
N THR A 2 3.48 -20.93 2.66
CA THR A 2 2.76 -19.93 3.45
C THR A 2 3.12 -18.53 2.95
N GLN A 3 2.12 -17.68 2.73
CA GLN A 3 2.30 -16.30 2.29
C GLN A 3 1.68 -15.42 3.34
N PHE A 4 2.50 -14.56 3.94
CA PHE A 4 2.01 -13.59 4.89
C PHE A 4 1.38 -12.42 4.16
N SER A 5 0.27 -11.90 4.69
CA SER A 5 -0.37 -10.71 4.17
C SER A 5 -0.86 -9.82 5.30
N SER A 6 -0.81 -8.50 5.11
CA SER A 6 -1.38 -7.52 6.02
C SER A 6 -2.08 -6.45 5.21
N SER A 7 -3.15 -5.89 5.76
CA SER A 7 -3.91 -4.82 5.12
C SER A 7 -4.12 -3.64 6.07
N ALA A 8 -4.13 -2.44 5.51
CA ALA A 8 -4.44 -1.20 6.19
C ALA A 8 -5.57 -0.49 5.45
N PHE A 9 -6.42 0.23 6.18
CA PHE A 9 -7.51 1.01 5.61
C PHE A 9 -7.37 2.46 6.06
N VAL A 10 -7.62 3.38 5.13
CA VAL A 10 -7.63 4.82 5.38
C VAL A 10 -8.91 5.41 4.83
N ALA A 11 -9.70 6.03 5.71
CA ALA A 11 -10.86 6.80 5.29
C ALA A 11 -10.39 8.07 4.57
N THR A 12 -10.78 8.22 3.31
CA THR A 12 -10.47 9.42 2.52
C THR A 12 -11.50 9.59 1.42
N SER A 13 -11.86 10.85 1.13
CA SER A 13 -12.75 11.16 0.01
C SER A 13 -12.06 11.09 -1.35
N THR A 14 -10.73 10.95 -1.40
CA THR A 14 -9.97 10.97 -2.67
C THR A 14 -8.99 9.79 -2.83
N PRO A 15 -9.42 8.53 -2.69
CA PRO A 15 -8.51 7.37 -2.71
C PRO A 15 -7.75 7.21 -4.04
N ALA A 16 -8.39 7.48 -5.18
CA ALA A 16 -7.75 7.45 -6.50
C ALA A 16 -6.52 8.37 -6.60
N ARG A 17 -6.57 9.54 -5.96
CA ARG A 17 -5.48 10.51 -5.94
C ARG A 17 -4.24 9.95 -5.24
N TYR A 18 -4.44 9.24 -4.14
CA TYR A 18 -3.37 8.59 -3.39
C TYR A 18 -2.77 7.41 -4.16
N ILE A 19 -3.60 6.59 -4.82
CA ILE A 19 -3.13 5.51 -5.70
C ILE A 19 -2.21 6.07 -6.77
N ARG A 20 -2.66 7.08 -7.53
CA ARG A 20 -1.84 7.69 -8.58
C ARG A 20 -0.52 8.22 -8.06
N ARG A 21 -0.53 8.96 -6.94
CA ARG A 21 0.69 9.53 -6.34
C ARG A 21 1.69 8.46 -5.92
N LEU A 22 1.24 7.45 -5.20
CA LEU A 22 2.11 6.36 -4.74
C LEU A 22 2.65 5.56 -5.91
N CYS A 23 1.80 5.13 -6.82
CA CYS A 23 2.24 4.32 -7.96
C CYS A 23 3.19 5.12 -8.87
N GLN A 24 2.91 6.39 -9.18
CA GLN A 24 3.84 7.22 -9.95
C GLN A 24 5.18 7.40 -9.23
N HIS A 25 5.17 7.57 -7.92
CA HIS A 25 6.41 7.69 -7.13
C HIS A 25 7.26 6.42 -7.22
N PHE A 26 6.65 5.26 -7.05
CA PHE A 26 7.34 3.97 -7.10
C PHE A 26 7.68 3.50 -8.51
N ALA A 27 6.99 3.98 -9.56
CA ALA A 27 7.25 3.65 -10.97
C ALA A 27 8.70 3.93 -11.40
N HIS A 28 9.38 4.84 -10.71
CA HIS A 28 10.79 5.16 -10.97
C HIS A 28 11.77 4.09 -10.46
N LYS A 29 11.33 3.21 -9.56
CA LYS A 29 12.18 2.24 -8.87
C LYS A 29 11.75 0.80 -9.10
N ILE A 30 10.47 0.54 -9.25
CA ILE A 30 9.90 -0.81 -9.36
C ILE A 30 8.80 -0.87 -10.43
N PRO A 31 8.47 -2.07 -10.93
CA PRO A 31 7.30 -2.27 -11.76
C PRO A 31 6.04 -1.92 -10.97
N VAL A 32 5.22 -1.06 -11.57
CA VAL A 32 3.92 -0.69 -11.03
C VAL A 32 2.88 -0.76 -12.13
N ASN A 33 1.66 -1.13 -11.76
CA ASN A 33 0.50 -1.06 -12.63
C ASN A 33 -0.66 -0.46 -11.84
N PHE A 34 -1.27 0.61 -12.34
CA PHE A 34 -2.34 1.28 -11.60
C PHE A 34 -3.36 1.92 -12.51
N ASN A 35 -4.55 2.11 -11.95
CA ASN A 35 -5.63 2.89 -12.51
C ASN A 35 -6.32 3.69 -11.38
N ASP A 36 -7.48 4.26 -11.64
CA ASP A 36 -8.21 5.07 -10.66
C ASP A 36 -8.84 4.28 -9.52
N GLN A 37 -8.95 2.96 -9.65
CA GLN A 37 -9.59 2.07 -8.67
C GLN A 37 -8.60 1.16 -7.94
N GLN A 38 -7.47 0.83 -8.55
CA GLN A 38 -6.50 -0.09 -7.98
C GLN A 38 -5.07 0.21 -8.42
N GLY A 39 -4.11 -0.11 -7.55
CA GLY A 39 -2.69 -0.06 -7.81
C GLY A 39 -2.03 -1.38 -7.43
N HIS A 40 -1.02 -1.79 -8.19
CA HIS A 40 -0.19 -2.94 -7.94
C HIS A 40 1.27 -2.54 -8.04
N LEU A 41 2.06 -2.97 -7.05
CA LEU A 41 3.47 -2.67 -6.95
C LEU A 41 4.22 -3.97 -6.65
N ASP A 42 5.16 -4.29 -7.52
CA ASP A 42 5.98 -5.48 -7.41
C ASP A 42 7.34 -5.10 -6.81
N PHE A 43 7.53 -5.41 -5.54
CA PHE A 43 8.81 -5.23 -4.85
C PHE A 43 9.61 -6.53 -4.89
N ASN A 44 10.93 -6.44 -4.78
CA ASN A 44 11.78 -7.63 -4.66
C ASN A 44 11.46 -8.49 -3.43
N CYS A 45 10.96 -7.87 -2.37
CA CYS A 45 10.60 -8.52 -1.11
C CYS A 45 9.12 -8.93 -1.03
N GLY A 46 8.29 -8.66 -2.04
CA GLY A 46 6.88 -9.03 -2.07
C GLY A 46 6.02 -8.08 -2.89
N GLN A 47 4.73 -8.03 -2.63
CA GLN A 47 3.79 -7.24 -3.43
C GLN A 47 2.97 -6.31 -2.57
N ALA A 48 2.66 -5.13 -3.10
CA ALA A 48 1.66 -4.24 -2.53
C ALA A 48 0.51 -4.03 -3.51
N ARG A 49 -0.71 -4.02 -2.99
CA ARG A 49 -1.94 -3.73 -3.71
C ARG A 49 -2.64 -2.58 -3.02
N LEU A 50 -3.07 -1.60 -3.80
CA LEU A 50 -3.96 -0.54 -3.35
C LEU A 50 -5.31 -0.75 -4.02
N LYS A 51 -6.38 -0.50 -3.27
CA LYS A 51 -7.74 -0.55 -3.76
C LYS A 51 -8.49 0.65 -3.23
N ALA A 52 -9.01 1.46 -4.14
CA ALA A 52 -9.96 2.50 -3.82
C ALA A 52 -11.34 1.88 -3.64
N ASP A 53 -12.02 2.34 -2.60
CA ASP A 53 -13.39 1.98 -2.27
C ASP A 53 -14.17 3.28 -2.01
N GLU A 54 -15.49 3.20 -1.90
CA GLU A 54 -16.34 4.38 -1.65
C GLU A 54 -16.03 5.01 -0.29
N GLN A 55 -15.56 4.20 0.66
CA GLN A 55 -15.21 4.64 2.01
C GLN A 55 -13.77 5.17 2.13
N GLY A 56 -12.89 4.85 1.18
CA GLY A 56 -11.48 5.25 1.27
C GLY A 56 -10.51 4.34 0.52
N LEU A 57 -9.29 4.26 1.02
CA LEU A 57 -8.20 3.52 0.40
C LEU A 57 -7.81 2.33 1.26
N THR A 58 -7.84 1.13 0.67
CA THR A 58 -7.31 -0.09 1.28
C THR A 58 -5.95 -0.42 0.68
N LEU A 59 -4.96 -0.64 1.52
CA LEU A 59 -3.64 -1.12 1.13
C LEU A 59 -3.49 -2.54 1.63
N THR A 60 -2.86 -3.39 0.84
CA THR A 60 -2.60 -4.79 1.19
C THR A 60 -1.20 -5.12 0.74
N VAL A 61 -0.35 -5.55 1.66
CA VAL A 61 0.99 -6.05 1.36
C VAL A 61 1.04 -7.55 1.60
N SER A 62 1.79 -8.25 0.76
CA SER A 62 2.02 -9.68 0.91
C SER A 62 3.47 -10.05 0.63
N SER A 63 3.98 -11.00 1.40
CA SER A 63 5.34 -11.51 1.26
C SER A 63 5.41 -12.98 1.67
N ARG A 64 6.49 -13.65 1.30
CA ARG A 64 6.77 -15.04 1.71
C ARG A 64 7.41 -15.14 3.09
N ASP A 65 7.90 -14.02 3.62
CA ASP A 65 8.58 -13.93 4.91
C ASP A 65 7.94 -12.82 5.77
N ALA A 66 7.80 -13.06 7.07
CA ALA A 66 7.19 -12.11 7.99
C ALA A 66 8.05 -10.84 8.17
N GLY A 67 9.38 -10.96 8.14
CA GLY A 67 10.30 -9.83 8.18
C GLY A 67 10.21 -8.98 6.92
N ASP A 68 10.11 -9.61 5.75
CA ASP A 68 9.90 -8.88 4.50
C ASP A 68 8.52 -8.23 4.41
N LEU A 69 7.49 -8.85 5.00
CA LEU A 69 6.18 -8.22 5.17
C LEU A 69 6.28 -6.94 6.02
N SER A 70 6.94 -6.99 7.17
CA SER A 70 7.11 -5.81 8.03
C SER A 70 7.85 -4.69 7.30
N LYS A 71 8.91 -5.01 6.54
CA LYS A 71 9.60 -4.02 5.69
C LYS A 71 8.66 -3.40 4.65
N LEU A 72 7.82 -4.20 4.00
CA LEU A 72 6.83 -3.67 3.04
C LEU A 72 5.84 -2.73 3.71
N GLN A 73 5.35 -3.08 4.91
CA GLN A 73 4.45 -2.21 5.67
C GLN A 73 5.11 -0.86 5.95
N GLU A 74 6.36 -0.85 6.43
CA GLU A 74 7.11 0.39 6.71
C GLU A 74 7.41 1.21 5.45
N ILE A 75 7.83 0.56 4.36
CA ILE A 75 8.09 1.24 3.08
C ILE A 75 6.80 1.89 2.58
N VAL A 76 5.70 1.14 2.53
CA VAL A 76 4.42 1.68 2.03
C VAL A 76 3.90 2.76 2.97
N ALA A 77 3.99 2.57 4.29
CA ALA A 77 3.55 3.54 5.29
C ALA A 77 4.28 4.88 5.20
N SER A 78 5.62 4.84 5.23
CA SER A 78 6.46 6.04 5.18
C SER A 78 6.22 6.89 3.92
N HIS A 79 5.96 6.25 2.77
CA HIS A 79 5.66 6.95 1.53
C HIS A 79 4.23 7.47 1.50
N PHE A 80 3.25 6.71 2.00
CA PHE A 80 1.87 7.17 2.12
C PHE A 80 1.77 8.39 3.03
N GLU A 81 2.36 8.35 4.23
CA GLU A 81 2.35 9.46 5.20
C GLU A 81 2.96 10.73 4.61
N ARG A 82 4.03 10.62 3.81
CA ARG A 82 4.62 11.77 3.09
C ARG A 82 3.66 12.43 2.11
N PHE A 83 2.69 11.71 1.55
CA PHE A 83 1.67 12.28 0.68
C PHE A 83 0.40 12.69 1.42
N ALA A 84 0.11 12.03 2.53
CA ALA A 84 -1.09 12.21 3.32
C ALA A 84 -0.91 13.16 4.52
N TRP A 85 0.31 13.69 4.72
CA TRP A 85 0.63 14.68 5.76
C TRP A 85 -0.29 15.91 5.73
N GLN A 86 -0.79 16.31 4.56
CA GLN A 86 -1.75 17.41 4.43
C GLN A 86 -3.10 17.12 5.09
N GLU A 87 -3.51 15.85 5.16
CA GLU A 87 -4.79 15.41 5.73
C GLU A 87 -4.59 14.64 7.04
N SER A 88 -3.36 14.56 7.56
CA SER A 88 -2.98 13.80 8.77
C SER A 88 -3.46 12.35 8.76
N LEU A 89 -3.54 11.72 7.59
CA LEU A 89 -3.98 10.32 7.48
C LEU A 89 -2.83 9.37 7.81
N GLN A 90 -3.11 8.38 8.65
CA GLN A 90 -2.17 7.33 9.01
C GLN A 90 -2.68 5.96 8.59
N LEU A 91 -1.75 5.04 8.34
CA LEU A 91 -2.05 3.67 7.98
C LEU A 91 -2.05 2.79 9.23
N GLU A 92 -3.23 2.31 9.60
CA GLU A 92 -3.38 1.31 10.65
C GLU A 92 -3.34 -0.09 10.04
N TRP A 93 -2.16 -0.73 10.08
CA TRP A 93 -1.98 -2.09 9.61
C TRP A 93 -2.66 -3.10 10.54
N ARG A 94 -3.43 -4.01 9.95
CA ARG A 94 -4.00 -5.15 10.65
C ARG A 94 -2.97 -6.24 10.85
N ALA A 95 -3.18 -7.08 11.86
CA ALA A 95 -2.32 -8.21 12.15
C ALA A 95 -2.07 -9.07 10.89
N PRO A 96 -0.82 -9.51 10.66
CA PRO A 96 -0.50 -10.30 9.49
C PRO A 96 -1.22 -11.66 9.56
N ALA A 97 -1.95 -12.00 8.50
CA ALA A 97 -2.51 -13.33 8.29
C ALA A 97 -1.46 -14.23 7.61
N VAL A 98 -1.43 -15.52 7.99
CA VAL A 98 -0.49 -16.56 7.52
C VAL A 98 -1.14 -17.53 6.53
#